data_AF-A0A7J9PC33-F1
#
_entry.id   AF-A0A7J9PC33-F1
#
_cell.length_a   1.000
_cell.length_b   1.000
_cell.length_c   1.000
_cell.angle_alpha   90.00
_cell.angle_beta   90.00
_cell.angle_gamma   90.00
#
_symmetry.space_group_name_H-M   'P 1'
#
loop_
_entity.id
_entity.type
_entity.pdbx_description
1 polymer ?
#
loop_
_entity_poly.entity_id
_entity_poly.type
_entity_poly.pdbx_seq_one_letter_code
_entity_poly.pdbx_strand_id
1 'polypeptide(L)'
;MAEILVITDGAYGHRIEGIVNSFGKKNTFLKMHKIDKPLNMIVDEIEFPKEVLENINKADIMLLYTQHPDNTYYLCETAKQLNENIAIIVATWGGEGEKNELKSFDAVCPDEMCMLDEDEAGDLMNKYPKLREFLDEFGSPKVKVTIKNNSVESVEVLRTSICGSTIFMADLMKNMEFSEIEGFSKQCAMLIQRYPCVAGKIKLFRGDCKKQEAMNVHKNAIINGLNKL
;
A
#
# COMPACT_ATOMS: atom_id res chain seq x y z
N MET A 1 -10.46 15.25 -4.53
CA MET A 1 -9.22 14.63 -5.00
C MET A 1 -8.20 14.71 -3.90
N ALA A 2 -7.51 13.62 -3.58
CA ALA A 2 -6.42 13.62 -2.60
C ALA A 2 -5.06 13.69 -3.30
N GLU A 3 -4.17 14.56 -2.82
CA GLU A 3 -2.80 14.70 -3.27
C GLU A 3 -1.87 13.74 -2.51
N ILE A 4 -1.30 12.76 -3.23
CA ILE A 4 -0.47 11.69 -2.66
C ILE A 4 1.01 12.08 -2.76
N LEU A 5 1.66 12.21 -1.61
CA LEU A 5 3.10 12.36 -1.44
C LEU A 5 3.73 11.03 -1.03
N VAL A 6 4.86 10.68 -1.64
CA VAL A 6 5.64 9.50 -1.26
C VAL A 6 7.00 9.96 -0.74
N ILE A 7 7.42 9.46 0.42
CA ILE A 7 8.78 9.67 0.94
C ILE A 7 9.43 8.31 1.18
N THR A 8 10.64 8.13 0.67
CA THR A 8 11.43 6.91 0.89
C THR A 8 12.88 7.25 1.21
N ASP A 9 13.54 6.38 1.96
CA ASP A 9 15.00 6.40 2.17
C ASP A 9 15.68 5.17 1.52
N GLY A 10 14.95 4.45 0.65
CA GLY A 10 15.35 3.14 0.16
C GLY A 10 14.92 2.85 -1.28
N ALA A 11 14.66 1.57 -1.55
CA ALA A 11 14.36 1.05 -2.89
C ALA A 11 12.85 0.92 -3.19
N TYR A 12 11.99 1.26 -2.22
CA TYR A 12 10.55 1.07 -2.33
C TYR A 12 9.83 2.34 -2.79
N GLY A 13 8.55 2.23 -3.15
CA GLY A 13 7.71 3.36 -3.58
C GLY A 13 7.81 3.75 -5.06
N HIS A 14 8.85 3.33 -5.79
CA HIS A 14 9.11 3.77 -7.19
C HIS A 14 8.00 3.46 -8.21
N ARG A 15 7.08 2.54 -7.92
CA ARG A 15 5.95 2.21 -8.81
C ARG A 15 4.72 3.08 -8.58
N ILE A 16 4.65 3.78 -7.45
CA ILE A 16 3.41 4.44 -7.00
C ILE A 16 2.97 5.51 -7.99
N GLU A 17 3.88 6.33 -8.50
CA GLU A 17 3.58 7.34 -9.52
C GLU A 17 2.85 6.73 -10.72
N GLY A 18 3.41 5.67 -11.29
CA GLY A 18 2.81 4.99 -12.44
C GLY A 18 1.46 4.37 -12.12
N ILE A 19 1.27 3.81 -10.93
CA ILE A 19 -0.02 3.22 -10.51
C ILE A 19 -1.07 4.31 -10.27
N VAL A 20 -0.73 5.38 -9.58
CA VAL A 20 -1.66 6.49 -9.34
C VAL A 20 -2.06 7.15 -10.66
N ASN A 21 -1.10 7.42 -11.54
CA ASN A 21 -1.38 8.06 -12.84
C ASN A 21 -2.15 7.17 -13.82
N SER A 22 -2.02 5.83 -13.73
CA SER A 22 -2.68 4.90 -14.65
C SER A 22 -4.06 4.43 -14.15
N PHE A 23 -4.25 4.35 -12.83
CA PHE A 23 -5.47 3.81 -12.21
C PHE A 23 -6.29 4.85 -11.45
N GLY A 24 -5.63 5.82 -10.82
CA GLY A 24 -6.28 6.84 -9.99
C GLY A 24 -7.19 7.75 -10.82
N LYS A 25 -8.46 7.85 -10.42
CA LYS A 25 -9.46 8.75 -11.01
C LYS A 25 -9.83 9.87 -10.05
N LYS A 26 -9.75 9.60 -8.74
CA LYS A 26 -10.05 10.53 -7.65
C LYS A 26 -8.78 11.08 -7.02
N ASN A 27 -7.66 10.37 -7.10
CA ASN A 27 -6.42 10.76 -6.44
C ASN A 27 -5.36 11.17 -7.45
N THR A 28 -4.50 12.11 -7.06
CA THR A 28 -3.41 12.63 -7.90
C THR A 28 -2.07 12.40 -7.22
N PHE A 29 -1.06 12.03 -8.01
CA PHE A 29 0.30 11.91 -7.50
C PHE A 29 0.96 13.29 -7.45
N LEU A 30 1.34 13.73 -6.26
CA LEU A 30 2.02 15.00 -6.06
C LEU A 30 3.50 14.89 -6.40
N LYS A 31 4.22 14.05 -5.64
CA LYS A 31 5.67 13.89 -5.78
C LYS A 31 6.16 12.65 -5.03
N MET A 32 7.31 12.13 -5.44
CA MET A 32 8.11 11.22 -4.62
C MET A 32 9.44 11.87 -4.28
N HIS A 33 9.79 11.85 -2.99
CA HIS A 33 11.09 12.28 -2.48
C HIS A 33 11.89 11.08 -2.01
N LYS A 34 13.15 11.05 -2.42
CA LYS A 34 14.15 10.16 -1.83
C LYS A 34 15.03 10.96 -0.88
N ILE A 35 14.94 10.66 0.40
CA ILE A 35 15.79 11.24 1.44
C ILE A 35 16.95 10.29 1.76
N ASP A 36 17.97 10.81 2.43
CA ASP A 36 19.08 9.99 2.88
C ASP A 36 18.65 9.08 4.03
N LYS A 37 19.19 7.85 4.01
CA LYS A 37 19.04 6.91 5.12
C LYS A 37 20.19 7.10 6.09
N PRO A 38 19.93 7.49 7.36
CA PRO A 38 20.97 7.58 8.36
C PRO A 38 21.75 6.27 8.48
N LEU A 39 23.07 6.38 8.69
CA LEU A 39 23.95 5.23 8.91
C LEU A 39 23.99 4.80 10.38
N ASN A 40 23.78 5.75 11.29
CA ASN A 40 23.75 5.51 12.73
C ASN A 40 22.40 4.93 13.13
N MET A 41 22.38 4.09 14.16
CA MET A 41 21.15 3.48 14.66
C MET A 41 20.21 4.46 15.37
N ILE A 42 20.78 5.56 15.89
CA ILE A 42 20.06 6.66 16.54
C ILE A 42 20.64 7.95 15.98
N VAL A 43 19.77 8.87 15.62
CA VAL A 43 20.12 10.21 15.13
C VAL A 43 19.52 11.24 16.07
N ASP A 44 20.35 12.18 16.54
CA ASP A 44 19.93 13.20 17.49
C ASP A 44 19.00 14.24 16.83
N GLU A 45 19.30 14.69 15.61
CA GLU A 45 18.47 15.62 14.85
C GLU A 45 18.47 15.27 13.36
N ILE A 46 17.29 15.28 12.73
CA ILE A 46 17.12 15.04 11.29
C ILE A 46 16.54 16.29 10.64
N GLU A 47 17.31 16.89 9.71
CA GLU A 47 16.82 17.97 8.87
C GLU A 47 16.37 17.44 7.52
N PHE A 48 15.14 17.80 7.11
CA PHE A 48 14.62 17.45 5.79
C PHE A 48 14.83 18.60 4.78
N PRO A 49 15.07 18.28 3.50
CA PRO A 49 15.15 19.29 2.45
C PRO A 49 13.89 20.16 2.38
N LYS A 50 14.03 21.46 2.10
CA LYS A 50 12.90 22.41 2.03
C LYS A 50 11.79 21.95 1.08
N GLU A 51 12.14 21.34 -0.04
CA GLU A 51 11.18 20.82 -1.01
C GLU A 51 10.30 19.71 -0.41
N VAL A 52 10.84 18.87 0.49
CA VAL A 52 10.06 17.85 1.21
C VAL A 52 9.02 18.54 2.10
N LEU A 53 9.45 19.52 2.88
CA LEU A 53 8.58 20.27 3.80
C LEU A 53 7.46 21.02 3.05
N GLU A 54 7.78 21.66 1.94
CA GLU A 54 6.79 22.35 1.10
C GLU A 54 5.74 21.40 0.52
N ASN A 55 6.12 20.17 0.16
CA ASN A 55 5.18 19.18 -0.37
C ASN A 55 4.36 18.51 0.74
N ILE A 56 4.93 18.31 1.94
CA ILE A 56 4.17 17.87 3.12
C ILE A 56 3.02 18.84 3.41
N ASN A 57 3.27 20.15 3.30
CA ASN A 57 2.24 21.17 3.55
C ASN A 57 1.10 21.18 2.50
N LYS A 58 1.32 20.59 1.31
CA LYS A 58 0.33 20.52 0.24
C LYS A 58 -0.38 19.16 0.17
N ALA A 59 0.26 18.10 0.64
CA ALA A 59 -0.23 16.75 0.50
C ALA A 59 -1.44 16.48 1.42
N ASP A 60 -2.38 15.70 0.92
CA ASP A 60 -3.47 15.15 1.71
C ASP A 60 -3.10 13.79 2.33
N ILE A 61 -2.32 12.99 1.59
CA ILE A 61 -1.88 11.66 1.98
C ILE A 61 -0.35 11.59 1.86
N MET A 62 0.31 11.15 2.93
CA MET A 62 1.74 10.86 2.93
C MET A 62 1.99 9.36 3.10
N LEU A 63 2.61 8.76 2.09
CA LEU A 63 3.04 7.36 2.10
C LEU A 63 4.52 7.29 2.49
N LEU A 64 4.80 6.73 3.66
CA LEU A 64 6.16 6.56 4.16
C LEU A 64 6.68 5.15 3.83
N TYR A 65 7.68 5.11 2.95
CA TYR A 65 8.48 3.93 2.62
C TYR A 65 9.91 4.08 3.15
N THR A 66 10.04 4.69 4.32
CA THR A 66 11.28 4.81 5.07
C THR A 66 11.57 3.51 5.79
N GLN A 67 12.85 3.14 5.85
CA GLN A 67 13.33 1.93 6.51
C GLN A 67 14.04 2.26 7.82
N HIS A 68 14.52 3.50 7.98
CA HIS A 68 15.09 3.94 9.24
C HIS A 68 13.96 4.41 10.18
N PRO A 69 13.85 3.88 11.41
CA PRO A 69 12.78 4.24 12.34
C PRO A 69 12.79 5.75 12.66
N ASP A 70 13.97 6.35 12.90
CA ASP A 70 14.06 7.79 13.15
C ASP A 70 13.55 8.63 11.96
N ASN A 71 13.88 8.27 10.72
CA ASN A 71 13.31 8.95 9.55
C ASN A 71 11.78 8.90 9.58
N THR A 72 11.21 7.72 9.84
CA THR A 72 9.76 7.54 9.94
C THR A 72 9.16 8.42 11.04
N TYR A 73 9.75 8.39 12.25
CA TYR A 73 9.29 9.13 13.41
C TYR A 73 9.33 10.65 13.16
N TYR A 74 10.49 11.19 12.78
CA TYR A 74 10.67 12.62 12.55
C TYR A 74 9.84 13.12 11.37
N LEU A 75 9.62 12.31 10.32
CA LEU A 75 8.69 12.67 9.24
C LEU A 75 7.25 12.73 9.74
N CYS A 76 6.81 11.78 10.57
CA CYS A 76 5.46 11.81 11.15
C CYS A 76 5.25 13.05 12.01
N GLU A 77 6.20 13.34 12.91
CA GLU A 77 6.16 14.52 13.77
C GLU A 77 6.13 15.82 12.95
N THR A 78 7.09 15.97 12.04
CA THR A 78 7.19 17.15 11.16
C THR A 78 5.93 17.33 10.32
N ALA A 79 5.37 16.24 9.78
CA ALA A 79 4.16 16.30 8.98
C ALA A 79 2.96 16.79 9.78
N LYS A 80 2.79 16.35 11.03
CA LYS A 80 1.71 16.84 11.90
C LYS A 80 1.90 18.28 12.35
N GLN A 81 3.14 18.72 12.52
CA GLN A 81 3.44 20.12 12.84
C GLN A 81 3.13 21.07 11.67
N LEU A 82 3.44 20.64 10.43
CA LEU A 82 3.25 21.46 9.24
C LEU A 82 1.83 21.40 8.69
N ASN A 83 1.19 20.23 8.76
CA ASN A 83 -0.12 19.97 8.18
C ASN A 83 -0.90 18.99 9.06
N GLU A 84 -1.70 19.53 9.98
CA GLU A 84 -2.52 18.73 10.92
C GLU A 84 -3.51 17.78 10.21
N ASN A 85 -3.88 18.10 8.95
CA ASN A 85 -4.88 17.41 8.15
C ASN A 85 -4.29 16.32 7.24
N ILE A 86 -2.97 16.12 7.24
CA ILE A 86 -2.33 15.07 6.44
C ILE A 86 -2.61 13.69 7.04
N ALA A 87 -3.12 12.76 6.22
CA ALA A 87 -3.21 11.36 6.62
C ALA A 87 -1.86 10.66 6.34
N ILE A 88 -1.35 9.94 7.32
CA ILE A 88 -0.03 9.29 7.24
C ILE A 88 -0.24 7.79 7.17
N ILE A 89 0.36 7.15 6.16
CA ILE A 89 0.38 5.69 6.02
C ILE A 89 1.83 5.24 5.98
N VAL A 90 2.21 4.42 6.96
CA VAL A 90 3.57 3.89 7.10
C VAL A 90 3.62 2.49 6.53
N ALA A 91 4.26 2.35 5.36
CA ALA A 91 4.34 1.09 4.62
C ALA A 91 5.41 0.14 5.16
N THR A 92 6.33 0.62 6.00
CA THR A 92 7.42 -0.18 6.58
C THR A 92 7.65 0.27 8.01
N TRP A 93 7.45 -0.66 8.95
CA TRP A 93 7.60 -0.46 10.39
C TRP A 93 8.07 -1.75 11.04
N GLY A 94 8.71 -1.64 12.20
CA GLY A 94 9.43 -2.69 12.91
C GLY A 94 8.85 -3.00 14.28
N GLY A 95 7.86 -3.90 14.32
CA GLY A 95 7.33 -4.45 15.58
C GLY A 95 6.36 -3.51 16.30
N GLU A 96 5.66 -4.04 17.31
CA GLU A 96 4.51 -3.35 17.91
C GLU A 96 4.91 -2.10 18.72
N GLY A 97 6.17 -2.01 19.18
CA GLY A 97 6.69 -0.82 19.85
C GLY A 97 6.65 0.40 18.94
N GLU A 98 7.29 0.32 17.76
CA GLU A 98 7.27 1.39 16.76
C GLU A 98 5.83 1.69 16.30
N LYS A 99 5.01 0.65 16.06
CA LYS A 99 3.60 0.85 15.69
C LYS A 99 2.83 1.66 16.74
N ASN A 100 3.05 1.41 18.04
CA ASN A 100 2.39 2.15 19.10
C ASN A 100 2.87 3.60 19.21
N GLU A 101 4.15 3.87 18.97
CA GLU A 101 4.67 5.24 18.91
C GLU A 101 4.08 5.99 17.73
N LEU A 102 4.02 5.37 16.54
CA LEU A 102 3.48 5.98 15.33
C LEU A 102 1.98 6.29 15.43
N LYS A 103 1.21 5.53 16.22
CA LYS A 103 -0.21 5.83 16.51
C LYS A 103 -0.41 7.20 17.15
N SER A 104 0.58 7.71 17.90
CA SER A 104 0.51 9.07 18.50
C SER A 104 0.42 10.19 17.45
N PHE A 105 0.88 9.90 16.22
CA PHE A 105 0.77 10.78 15.06
C PHE A 105 -0.39 10.41 14.14
N ASP A 106 -1.38 9.66 14.62
CA ASP A 106 -2.49 9.15 13.81
C ASP A 106 -2.04 8.39 12.55
N ALA A 107 -0.88 7.73 12.60
CA ALA A 107 -0.35 7.01 11.43
C ALA A 107 -1.00 5.62 11.31
N VAL A 108 -1.46 5.29 10.10
CA VAL A 108 -1.94 3.95 9.76
C VAL A 108 -0.74 3.08 9.40
N CYS A 109 -0.58 1.96 10.10
CA CYS A 109 0.56 1.06 9.94
C CYS A 109 0.09 -0.33 9.51
N PRO A 110 -0.35 -0.51 8.24
CA PRO A 110 -0.79 -1.81 7.77
C PRO A 110 0.38 -2.79 7.75
N ASP A 111 0.12 -4.08 7.97
CA ASP A 111 1.17 -5.11 7.88
C ASP A 111 1.78 -5.18 6.48
N GLU A 112 0.94 -5.01 5.47
CA GLU A 112 1.28 -4.83 4.06
C GLU A 112 0.30 -3.86 3.41
N MET A 113 0.76 -3.10 2.42
CA MET A 113 -0.08 -2.08 1.76
C MET A 113 -1.29 -2.65 1.01
N CYS A 114 -1.32 -3.96 0.74
CA CYS A 114 -2.48 -4.64 0.17
C CYS A 114 -3.47 -5.13 1.24
N MET A 115 -3.25 -4.85 2.53
CA MET A 115 -4.17 -5.14 3.64
C MET A 115 -4.81 -3.87 4.19
N LEU A 116 -4.41 -2.71 3.68
CA LEU A 116 -4.97 -1.44 4.08
C LEU A 116 -6.41 -1.32 3.54
N ASP A 117 -7.38 -1.28 4.43
CA ASP A 117 -8.78 -1.05 4.10
C ASP A 117 -9.47 -0.17 5.16
N GLU A 118 -10.79 -0.07 5.04
CA GLU A 118 -11.63 0.70 5.94
C GLU A 118 -11.54 0.23 7.40
N ASP A 119 -11.34 -1.06 7.65
CA ASP A 119 -11.26 -1.60 9.00
C ASP A 119 -9.89 -1.28 9.63
N GLU A 120 -8.79 -1.41 8.85
CA GLU A 120 -7.45 -1.03 9.30
C GLU A 120 -7.30 0.48 9.53
N ALA A 121 -7.97 1.31 8.72
CA ALA A 121 -7.97 2.76 8.91
C ALA A 121 -8.87 3.22 10.06
N GLY A 122 -9.99 2.52 10.31
CA GLY A 122 -10.90 2.78 11.41
C GLY A 122 -11.37 4.24 11.49
N ASP A 123 -11.36 4.79 12.71
CA ASP A 123 -11.86 6.15 12.99
C ASP A 123 -11.03 7.26 12.32
N LEU A 124 -9.81 6.97 11.87
CA LEU A 124 -8.96 7.94 11.18
C LEU A 124 -9.57 8.40 9.85
N MET A 125 -10.44 7.60 9.23
CA MET A 125 -11.18 8.04 8.04
C MET A 125 -12.16 9.19 8.32
N ASN A 126 -12.65 9.31 9.55
CA ASN A 126 -13.54 10.41 9.95
C ASN A 126 -12.73 11.69 10.21
N LYS A 127 -11.53 11.53 10.78
CA LYS A 127 -10.59 12.63 11.03
C LYS A 127 -9.93 13.14 9.74
N TYR A 128 -9.62 12.23 8.82
CA TYR A 128 -8.96 12.51 7.55
C TYR A 128 -9.85 12.06 6.37
N PRO A 129 -10.82 12.89 5.91
CA PRO A 129 -11.75 12.51 4.85
C PRO A 129 -11.07 12.09 3.54
N LYS A 130 -9.87 12.63 3.27
CA LYS A 130 -9.03 12.29 2.12
C LYS A 130 -8.54 10.86 2.15
N LEU A 131 -8.40 10.26 3.33
CA LEU A 131 -8.06 8.85 3.48
C LEU A 131 -9.15 7.95 2.89
N ARG A 132 -10.43 8.34 3.00
CA ARG A 132 -11.53 7.62 2.35
C ARG A 132 -11.44 7.70 0.82
N GLU A 133 -11.12 8.88 0.27
CA GLU A 133 -10.89 9.05 -1.18
C GLU A 133 -9.73 8.18 -1.67
N PHE A 134 -8.66 8.06 -0.87
CA PHE A 134 -7.54 7.17 -1.14
C PHE A 134 -7.98 5.69 -1.12
N LEU A 135 -8.67 5.27 -0.06
CA LEU A 135 -9.11 3.89 0.12
C LEU A 135 -10.11 3.44 -0.93
N ASP A 136 -10.90 4.34 -1.52
CA ASP A 136 -11.79 3.99 -2.62
C ASP A 136 -11.04 3.34 -3.79
N GLU A 137 -9.82 3.80 -4.09
CA GLU A 137 -9.02 3.35 -5.25
C GLU A 137 -7.86 2.43 -4.85
N PHE A 138 -7.27 2.65 -3.68
CA PHE A 138 -6.03 2.02 -3.25
C PHE A 138 -6.15 1.34 -1.89
N GLY A 139 -5.70 0.08 -1.80
CA GLY A 139 -5.72 -0.69 -0.56
C GLY A 139 -5.93 -2.18 -0.80
N SER A 140 -6.73 -2.82 0.06
CA SER A 140 -7.14 -4.22 -0.07
C SER A 140 -7.82 -4.45 -1.43
N PRO A 141 -7.27 -5.32 -2.30
CA PRO A 141 -7.73 -5.45 -3.68
C PRO A 141 -9.20 -5.86 -3.79
N LYS A 142 -9.91 -5.24 -4.73
CA LYS A 142 -11.27 -5.60 -5.13
C LYS A 142 -11.28 -5.77 -6.64
N VAL A 143 -11.64 -6.96 -7.11
CA VAL A 143 -11.72 -7.29 -8.55
C VAL A 143 -13.08 -7.89 -8.88
N LYS A 144 -13.48 -7.78 -10.13
CA LYS A 144 -14.62 -8.50 -10.72
C LYS A 144 -14.10 -9.35 -11.86
N VAL A 145 -14.35 -10.65 -11.79
CA VAL A 145 -13.81 -11.62 -12.75
C VAL A 145 -14.96 -12.20 -13.56
N THR A 146 -14.85 -12.13 -14.89
CA THR A 146 -15.84 -12.68 -15.81
C THR A 146 -15.25 -13.90 -16.51
N ILE A 147 -15.93 -15.04 -16.37
CA ILE A 147 -15.54 -16.31 -16.98
C ILE A 147 -16.53 -16.65 -18.10
N LYS A 148 -16.00 -17.08 -19.24
CA LYS A 148 -16.77 -17.55 -20.38
C LYS A 148 -16.09 -18.76 -20.97
N ASN A 149 -16.85 -19.82 -21.24
CA ASN A 149 -16.34 -21.08 -21.80
C ASN A 149 -15.13 -21.64 -21.02
N ASN A 150 -15.21 -21.63 -19.68
CA ASN A 150 -14.11 -22.04 -18.78
C ASN A 150 -12.79 -21.27 -18.97
N SER A 151 -12.85 -20.03 -19.46
CA SER A 151 -11.68 -19.15 -19.57
C SER A 151 -12.01 -17.77 -19.03
N VAL A 152 -11.02 -17.09 -18.46
CA VAL A 152 -11.16 -15.68 -18.05
C VAL A 152 -11.33 -14.80 -19.30
N GLU A 153 -12.50 -14.18 -19.43
CA GLU A 153 -12.80 -13.21 -20.49
C GLU A 153 -12.24 -11.82 -20.12
N SER A 154 -12.47 -11.40 -18.88
CA SER A 154 -11.99 -10.11 -18.37
C SER A 154 -11.85 -10.09 -16.86
N VAL A 155 -10.91 -9.27 -16.38
CA VAL A 155 -10.77 -8.91 -14.97
C VAL A 155 -10.85 -7.40 -14.84
N GLU A 156 -11.89 -6.91 -14.20
CA GLU A 156 -12.05 -5.50 -13.87
C GLU A 156 -11.50 -5.25 -12.47
N VAL A 157 -10.52 -4.36 -12.35
CA VAL A 157 -9.94 -3.96 -11.06
C VAL A 157 -10.73 -2.76 -10.53
N LEU A 158 -11.46 -2.97 -9.43
CA LEU A 158 -12.26 -1.93 -8.77
C LEU A 158 -11.44 -1.15 -7.73
N ARG A 159 -10.51 -1.84 -7.07
CA ARG A 159 -9.53 -1.28 -6.11
C ARG A 159 -8.23 -2.07 -6.23
N THR A 160 -7.09 -1.39 -6.30
CA THR A 160 -5.77 -2.03 -6.43
C THR A 160 -4.94 -1.80 -5.18
N SER A 161 -4.01 -2.71 -4.87
CA SER A 161 -2.91 -2.33 -3.98
C SER A 161 -2.10 -1.20 -4.63
N ILE A 162 -1.70 -0.18 -3.85
CA ILE A 162 -0.93 0.98 -4.33
C ILE A 162 0.40 0.59 -4.99
N CYS A 163 0.94 -0.58 -4.65
CA CYS A 163 2.15 -1.10 -5.30
C CYS A 163 1.90 -1.59 -6.74
N GLY A 164 0.66 -1.81 -7.15
CA GLY A 164 0.29 -2.27 -8.50
C GLY A 164 0.25 -3.80 -8.69
N SER A 165 0.44 -4.58 -7.61
CA SER A 165 0.40 -6.05 -7.70
C SER A 165 -0.93 -6.58 -8.22
N THR A 166 -2.03 -5.90 -7.92
CA THR A 166 -3.38 -6.31 -8.32
C THR A 166 -3.62 -6.13 -9.81
N ILE A 167 -3.20 -5.00 -10.38
CA ILE A 167 -3.29 -4.73 -11.83
C ILE A 167 -2.44 -5.76 -12.58
N PHE A 168 -1.19 -5.96 -12.13
CA PHE A 168 -0.30 -6.95 -12.73
C PHE A 168 -0.89 -8.37 -12.72
N MET A 169 -1.51 -8.76 -11.60
CA MET A 169 -2.22 -10.04 -11.51
C MET A 169 -3.38 -10.11 -12.50
N ALA A 170 -4.23 -9.08 -12.55
CA ALA A 170 -5.41 -9.02 -13.42
C ALA A 170 -5.03 -9.14 -14.91
N ASP A 171 -3.94 -8.49 -15.34
CA ASP A 171 -3.45 -8.56 -16.72
C ASP A 171 -3.02 -9.97 -17.11
N LEU A 172 -2.33 -10.67 -16.22
CA LEU A 172 -1.87 -12.04 -16.44
C LEU A 172 -2.98 -13.09 -16.33
N MET A 173 -4.08 -12.76 -15.67
CA MET A 173 -5.23 -13.65 -15.55
C MET A 173 -5.98 -13.85 -16.88
N LYS A 174 -5.83 -12.94 -17.85
CA LYS A 174 -6.56 -12.98 -19.11
C LYS A 174 -6.27 -14.27 -19.88
N ASN A 175 -7.32 -14.96 -20.33
CA ASN A 175 -7.26 -16.26 -21.01
C ASN A 175 -6.72 -17.43 -20.16
N MET A 176 -6.59 -17.28 -18.83
CA MET A 176 -6.32 -18.43 -17.98
C MET A 176 -7.53 -19.37 -17.95
N GLU A 177 -7.28 -20.67 -18.00
CA GLU A 177 -8.31 -21.69 -17.87
C GLU A 177 -8.86 -21.72 -16.44
N PHE A 178 -10.18 -21.68 -16.33
CA PHE A 178 -10.89 -21.81 -15.09
C PHE A 178 -11.20 -23.29 -14.83
N SER A 179 -10.77 -23.76 -13.66
CA SER A 179 -11.08 -25.09 -13.15
C SER A 179 -12.07 -24.99 -11.98
N GLU A 180 -11.56 -24.91 -10.76
CA GLU A 180 -12.32 -24.76 -9.53
C GLU A 180 -11.96 -23.43 -8.85
N ILE A 181 -12.91 -22.83 -8.11
CA ILE A 181 -12.73 -21.50 -7.51
C ILE A 181 -11.48 -21.43 -6.64
N GLU A 182 -11.28 -22.37 -5.73
CA GLU A 182 -10.18 -22.34 -4.75
C GLU A 182 -8.81 -22.52 -5.44
N GLY A 183 -8.65 -23.56 -6.26
CA GLY A 183 -7.43 -23.86 -6.99
C GLY A 183 -7.05 -22.75 -7.98
N PHE A 184 -8.03 -22.27 -8.76
CA PHE A 184 -7.83 -21.18 -9.72
C PHE A 184 -7.44 -19.87 -9.02
N SER A 185 -8.16 -19.49 -7.95
CA SER A 185 -7.87 -18.25 -7.22
C SER A 185 -6.47 -18.29 -6.59
N LYS A 186 -6.07 -19.44 -6.06
CA LYS A 186 -4.71 -19.65 -5.53
C LYS A 186 -3.66 -19.53 -6.64
N GLN A 187 -3.89 -20.16 -7.80
CA GLN A 187 -2.98 -20.09 -8.95
C GLN A 187 -2.77 -18.65 -9.42
N CYS A 188 -3.85 -17.88 -9.55
CA CYS A 188 -3.79 -16.48 -9.94
C CYS A 188 -3.07 -15.62 -8.89
N ALA A 189 -3.39 -15.82 -7.60
CA ALA A 189 -2.72 -15.10 -6.52
C ALA A 189 -1.22 -15.45 -6.41
N MET A 190 -0.79 -16.64 -6.85
CA MET A 190 0.64 -16.98 -6.90
C MET A 190 1.43 -16.13 -7.90
N LEU A 191 0.79 -15.51 -8.89
CA LEU A 191 1.46 -14.69 -9.90
C LEU A 191 2.27 -13.55 -9.26
N ILE A 192 1.75 -12.95 -8.18
CA ILE A 192 2.43 -11.84 -7.49
C ILE A 192 3.61 -12.28 -6.60
N GLN A 193 3.75 -13.58 -6.32
CA GLN A 193 4.72 -14.13 -5.35
C GLN A 193 6.18 -13.98 -5.81
N ARG A 194 6.44 -13.89 -7.11
CA ARG A 194 7.79 -13.61 -7.62
C ARG A 194 7.95 -12.13 -7.94
N TYR A 195 7.02 -11.60 -8.70
CA TYR A 195 6.91 -10.20 -9.08
C TYR A 195 5.41 -9.86 -9.18
N PRO A 196 4.96 -8.70 -8.68
CA PRO A 196 5.81 -7.60 -8.29
C PRO A 196 5.85 -7.39 -6.77
N CYS A 197 5.35 -8.34 -5.98
CA CYS A 197 5.38 -8.24 -4.53
C CYS A 197 6.82 -8.37 -4.00
N VAL A 198 7.23 -7.39 -3.20
CA VAL A 198 8.54 -7.32 -2.53
C VAL A 198 8.44 -7.57 -1.02
N ALA A 199 7.27 -7.97 -0.53
CA ALA A 199 7.04 -8.32 0.87
C ALA A 199 8.01 -9.40 1.36
N GLY A 200 8.23 -9.40 2.67
CA GLY A 200 9.14 -10.33 3.34
C GLY A 200 8.78 -11.79 3.06
N LYS A 201 9.81 -12.58 2.69
CA LYS A 201 9.69 -14.05 2.55
C LYS A 201 9.59 -14.71 3.94
N ILE A 202 9.21 -15.99 3.94
CA ILE A 202 9.16 -16.82 5.14
C ILE A 202 10.47 -16.73 5.92
N LYS A 203 10.36 -16.42 7.22
CA LYS A 203 11.47 -16.49 8.16
C LYS A 203 11.30 -17.79 8.95
N LEU A 204 12.20 -18.76 8.73
CA LEU A 204 12.14 -20.12 9.29
C LEU A 204 11.87 -20.16 10.81
N PHE A 205 12.31 -19.15 11.56
CA PHE A 205 12.21 -19.09 13.02
C PHE A 205 11.14 -18.12 13.57
N ARG A 206 10.40 -17.43 12.70
CA ARG A 206 9.34 -16.48 13.13
C ARG A 206 7.94 -16.89 12.69
N GLY A 207 7.78 -17.91 11.83
CA GLY A 207 6.47 -18.39 11.37
C GLY A 207 5.75 -17.46 10.40
N ASP A 208 6.01 -16.15 10.47
CA ASP A 208 5.34 -15.15 9.66
C ASP A 208 5.92 -15.07 8.24
N CYS A 209 5.02 -14.97 7.26
CA CYS A 209 5.35 -14.79 5.86
C CYS A 209 4.40 -13.75 5.24
N LYS A 210 4.79 -12.47 5.33
CA LYS A 210 4.01 -11.36 4.78
C LYS A 210 3.68 -11.54 3.29
N LYS A 211 4.56 -12.22 2.55
CA LYS A 211 4.31 -12.57 1.14
C LYS A 211 3.15 -13.55 0.96
N GLN A 212 3.01 -14.52 1.86
CA GLN A 212 1.90 -15.47 1.86
C GLN A 212 0.60 -14.76 2.27
N GLU A 213 0.64 -13.82 3.20
CA GLU A 213 -0.53 -13.03 3.56
C GLU A 213 -0.99 -12.15 2.40
N ALA A 214 -0.06 -11.48 1.70
CA ALA A 214 -0.36 -10.74 0.47
C ALA A 214 -1.00 -11.65 -0.61
N MET A 215 -0.54 -12.90 -0.73
CA MET A 215 -1.17 -13.90 -1.61
C MET A 215 -2.62 -14.17 -1.19
N ASN A 216 -2.85 -14.42 0.10
CA ASN A 216 -4.17 -14.77 0.62
C ASN A 216 -5.16 -13.64 0.41
N VAL A 217 -4.74 -12.39 0.57
CA VAL A 217 -5.59 -11.23 0.31
C VAL A 217 -6.00 -11.16 -1.17
N HIS A 218 -5.06 -11.35 -2.10
CA HIS A 218 -5.37 -11.36 -3.54
C HIS A 218 -6.23 -12.56 -3.94
N LYS A 219 -5.98 -13.74 -3.34
CA LYS A 219 -6.82 -14.94 -3.52
C LYS A 219 -8.27 -14.63 -3.10
N ASN A 220 -8.47 -14.05 -1.92
CA ASN A 220 -9.79 -13.69 -1.41
C ASN A 220 -10.48 -12.65 -2.29
N ALA A 221 -9.73 -11.68 -2.83
CA ALA A 221 -10.25 -10.72 -3.79
C ALA A 221 -10.81 -11.40 -5.06
N ILE A 222 -10.12 -12.41 -5.58
CA ILE A 222 -10.59 -13.18 -6.74
C ILE A 222 -11.83 -13.99 -6.39
N ILE A 223 -11.84 -14.72 -5.27
CA ILE A 223 -13.00 -15.50 -4.81
C ILE A 223 -14.24 -14.59 -4.70
N ASN A 224 -14.09 -13.44 -4.04
CA ASN A 224 -15.17 -12.47 -3.90
C ASN A 224 -15.61 -11.87 -5.24
N GLY A 225 -14.68 -11.69 -6.18
CA GLY A 225 -14.93 -11.22 -7.53
C GLY A 225 -15.66 -12.23 -8.43
N LEU A 226 -15.48 -13.52 -8.17
CA LEU A 226 -16.15 -14.63 -8.85
C LEU A 226 -17.56 -14.88 -8.30
N ASN A 227 -17.74 -14.78 -6.98
CA ASN A 227 -19.02 -15.03 -6.30
C ASN A 227 -20.08 -13.94 -6.51
N LYS A 228 -19.75 -12.87 -7.23
CA LYS A 228 -20.69 -11.79 -7.62
C LYS A 228 -21.25 -11.97 -9.04
N LEU A 229 -21.14 -13.18 -9.60
CA LEU A 229 -21.80 -13.61 -10.85
C LEU A 229 -23.27 -13.99 -10.60
#